data_AF-A0A3D8PIF3-F1
#
_entry.id   AF-A0A3D8PIF3-F1
#
_cell.length_a   1.000
_cell.length_b   1.000
_cell.length_c   1.000
_cell.angle_alpha   90.00
_cell.angle_beta   90.00
_cell.angle_gamma   90.00
#
_symmetry.space_group_name_H-M   'P 1'
#
loop_
_entity.id
_entity.type
_entity.pdbx_description
1 polymer ?
#
loop_
_entity_poly.entity_id
_entity_poly.type
_entity_poly.pdbx_seq_one_letter_code
_entity_poly.pdbx_strand_id
1 'polypeptide(L)' 'MNWSVLKDLKTMFGFITSILLGVFAIVLAVNNNKLWVLFVVVALILMLFSVFRADKIHKHNN' A
#
# COMPACT_ATOMS: atom_id res chain seq x y z
N MET A 1 -17.07 4.70 -6.64
CA MET A 1 -16.13 3.70 -6.09
C MET A 1 -16.63 2.33 -6.50
N ASN A 2 -15.83 1.54 -7.24
CA ASN A 2 -16.26 0.19 -7.62
C ASN A 2 -16.35 -0.68 -6.37
N TRP A 3 -17.56 -1.10 -6.01
CA TRP A 3 -17.85 -1.82 -4.77
C TRP A 3 -17.08 -3.16 -4.69
N SER A 4 -16.75 -3.73 -5.85
CA SER A 4 -15.98 -4.97 -5.93
C SER A 4 -14.52 -4.82 -5.46
N VAL A 5 -13.92 -3.64 -5.62
CA VAL A 5 -12.55 -3.39 -5.14
C VAL A 5 -12.52 -3.20 -3.62
N LEU A 6 -13.55 -2.56 -3.05
CA LEU A 6 -13.70 -2.43 -1.60
C LEU A 6 -14.02 -3.75 -0.91
N LYS A 7 -14.74 -4.65 -1.58
CA LYS A 7 -15.05 -5.98 -1.04
C LYS A 7 -13.82 -6.89 -1.00
N ASP A 8 -12.81 -6.61 -1.82
CA ASP A 8 -11.54 -7.33 -1.73
C ASP A 8 -10.71 -6.82 -0.56
N LEU A 9 -11.02 -7.36 0.61
CA LEU A 9 -10.33 -7.14 1.88
C LEU A 9 -8.81 -7.25 1.76
N LYS A 10 -8.28 -8.12 0.88
CA LYS A 10 -6.82 -8.25 0.68
C LYS A 10 -6.21 -7.00 0.07
N THR A 11 -6.87 -6.43 -0.92
CA THR A 11 -6.41 -5.20 -1.59
C THR A 11 -6.53 -4.01 -0.63
N MET A 12 -7.63 -3.94 0.13
CA MET A 12 -7.84 -2.89 1.12
C MET A 12 -6.83 -2.96 2.29
N PHE A 13 -6.51 -4.17 2.78
CA PHE A 13 -5.44 -4.37 3.78
C PHE A 13 -4.06 -3.98 3.23
N GLY A 14 -3.78 -4.26 1.96
CA GLY A 14 -2.53 -3.86 1.31
C GLY A 14 -2.35 -2.34 1.28
N PHE A 15 -3.42 -1.60 1.00
CA PHE A 15 -3.40 -0.13 1.08
C PHE A 15 -3.23 0.38 2.52
N ILE A 16 -3.98 -0.17 3.48
CA ILE A 16 -3.87 0.25 4.89
C ILE A 16 -2.46 0.01 5.43
N THR A 17 -1.89 -1.15 5.15
CA THR A 17 -0.51 -1.48 5.58
C THR A 17 0.52 -0.61 4.89
N SER A 18 0.38 -0.29 3.60
CA SER A 18 1.25 0.65 2.90
C SER A 18 1.21 2.06 3.53
N ILE A 19 0.02 2.56 3.85
CA ILE A 19 -0.15 3.85 4.54
C ILE A 19 0.54 3.84 5.91
N LEU A 20 0.32 2.79 6.72
CA LEU A 20 0.97 2.65 8.02
C LEU A 20 2.50 2.60 7.90
N LEU A 21 3.02 1.83 6.94
CA LEU A 21 4.47 1.79 6.68
C LEU A 21 5.02 3.16 6.28
N GLY A 22 4.26 3.94 5.50
CA GLY A 22 4.62 5.32 5.19
C GLY A 22 4.73 6.21 6.42
N VAL A 23 3.76 6.11 7.36
CA VAL A 23 3.81 6.83 8.64
C VAL A 23 5.04 6.41 9.46
N PHE A 24 5.30 5.10 9.57
CA PHE A 24 6.51 4.61 10.25
C PHE A 24 7.79 5.12 9.60
N ALA A 25 7.85 5.18 8.28
CA ALA A 25 9.00 5.71 7.56
C ALA A 25 9.26 7.18 7.92
N ILE A 26 8.21 8.01 7.99
CA ILE A 26 8.33 9.42 8.37
C ILE A 26 8.86 9.54 9.81
N VAL A 27 8.31 8.75 10.75
CA VAL A 27 8.77 8.76 12.16
C VAL A 27 10.25 8.34 12.25
N LEU A 28 10.67 7.32 11.52
CA LEU A 28 12.07 6.89 11.48
C LEU A 28 12.99 7.96 10.85
N ALA A 29 12.52 8.66 9.81
CA ALA A 29 13.26 9.73 9.16
C ALA A 29 13.51 10.91 10.11
N VAL A 30 12.50 11.32 10.86
CA VAL A 30 12.61 12.37 11.89
C VAL A 30 13.59 11.96 13.00
N ASN A 31 13.68 10.67 13.31
CA ASN A 31 14.63 10.13 14.29
C ASN A 31 16.06 9.91 13.74
N ASN A 32 16.41 10.47 12.57
CA ASN A 32 17.72 10.29 11.89
C ASN A 32 18.12 8.82 11.65
N ASN A 33 17.14 7.92 11.60
CA ASN A 33 17.41 6.49 11.41
C ASN A 33 17.44 6.15 9.93
N LYS A 34 18.60 5.73 9.41
CA LYS A 34 18.84 5.41 7.98
C LYS A 34 17.90 4.33 7.41
N LEU A 35 17.23 3.57 8.27
CA LEU A 35 16.24 2.55 7.87
C LEU A 35 14.95 3.14 7.28
N TRP A 36 14.71 4.45 7.40
CA TRP A 36 13.51 5.11 6.87
C TRP A 36 13.32 4.86 5.37
N VAL A 37 14.41 4.88 4.59
CA VAL A 37 14.37 4.65 3.13
C VAL A 37 13.86 3.25 2.81
N LEU A 38 14.28 2.24 3.58
CA LEU A 38 13.82 0.85 3.41
C LEU A 38 12.30 0.75 3.59
N PHE A 39 11.76 1.41 4.62
CA PHE A 39 10.32 1.43 4.87
C PHE A 39 9.55 2.15 3.75
N VAL A 40 10.06 3.25 3.20
CA VAL A 40 9.45 3.94 2.05
C VAL A 40 9.43 3.02 0.83
N VAL A 41 10.54 2.35 0.51
CA VAL A 41 10.63 1.46 -0.65
C VAL A 41 9.65 0.29 -0.52
N VAL A 42 9.58 -0.33 0.67
CA VAL A 42 8.63 -1.42 0.94
C VAL A 42 7.18 -0.93 0.82
N ALA A 43 6.86 0.27 1.36
CA ALA A 43 5.53 0.87 1.24
C ALA A 43 5.11 1.05 -0.22
N LEU A 44 6.02 1.54 -1.07
CA LEU A 44 5.79 1.73 -2.50
C LEU A 44 5.54 0.42 -3.24
N ILE A 45 6.32 -0.63 -2.94
CA ILE A 45 6.12 -1.96 -3.53
C ILE A 45 4.74 -2.51 -3.16
N LEU A 46 4.35 -2.42 -1.88
CA LEU A 46 3.02 -2.84 -1.41
C LEU A 46 1.89 -2.03 -2.07
N MET A 47 2.10 -0.73 -2.27
CA MET A 47 1.14 0.14 -2.95
C MET A 47 0.96 -0.29 -4.41
N LEU A 48 2.06 -0.45 -5.16
CA LEU A 48 2.02 -0.91 -6.54
C LEU A 48 1.33 -2.28 -6.65
N PHE A 49 1.67 -3.22 -5.77
CA PHE A 49 1.03 -4.54 -5.77
C PHE A 49 -0.48 -4.46 -5.51
N SER A 50 -0.90 -3.58 -4.59
CA SER A 50 -2.31 -3.35 -4.30
C SER A 50 -3.03 -2.71 -5.49
N VAL A 51 -2.39 -1.76 -6.19
CA VAL A 51 -2.91 -1.13 -7.42
C VAL A 51 -3.04 -2.16 -8.54
N PHE A 52 -2.02 -3.00 -8.77
CA PHE A 52 -2.08 -4.05 -9.80
C PHE A 52 -3.19 -5.07 -9.53
N ARG A 53 -3.42 -5.47 -8.27
CA ARG A 53 -4.55 -6.32 -7.91
C ARG A 53 -5.89 -5.62 -8.12
N ALA A 54 -6.00 -4.36 -7.72
CA ALA A 54 -7.21 -3.57 -7.90
C ALA A 54 -7.57 -3.43 -9.39
N ASP A 55 -6.58 -3.20 -10.25
CA ASP A 55 -6.73 -3.10 -11.70
C ASP A 55 -7.18 -4.44 -12.32
N LYS A 56 -6.54 -5.55 -11.92
CA LYS A 56 -6.93 -6.89 -12.35
C LYS A 56 -8.38 -7.23 -11.98
N ILE A 57 -8.81 -6.85 -10.78
CA ILE A 57 -10.20 -7.06 -10.32
C ILE A 57 -11.17 -6.18 -11.09
N HIS A 58 -10.79 -4.92 -11.37
CA HIS A 58 -11.60 -4.04 -12.21
C HIS A 58 -11.82 -4.62 -13.60
N LYS A 59 -10.74 -5.10 -14.24
CA LYS A 59 -10.78 -5.65 -15.60
C LYS A 59 -11.47 -7.01 -15.70
N HIS A 60 -11.60 -7.74 -14.58
CA HIS A 60 -12.37 -8.99 -14.53
C HIS A 60 -13.87 -8.76 -14.36
N ASN A 61 -14.28 -7.65 -13.75
CA ASN A 61 -15.68 -7.35 -13.45
C ASN A 61 -16.40 -6.51 -14.51
N ASN A 62 -15.72 -6.20 -15.62
CA ASN A 62 -16.20 -5.37 -16.72
C ASN A 62 -16.06 -6.17 -18.02
#